data_AF-A0A7V7WH30-F1
#
_entry.id   AF-A0A7V7WH30-F1
#
_cell.length_a   1.000
_cell.length_b   1.000
_cell.length_c   1.000
_cell.angle_alpha   90.00
_cell.angle_beta   90.00
_cell.angle_gamma   90.00
#
_symmetry.space_group_name_H-M   'P 1'
#
loop_
_entity.id
_entity.type
_entity.pdbx_description
1 polymer ?
#
loop_
_entity_poly.entity_id
_entity_poly.type
_entity_poly.pdbx_seq_one_letter_code
_entity_poly.pdbx_strand_id
1 'polypeptide(L)'
;MAGARKGKRSRRNPQEWQGLLAKLADSGLGVSAFCRREGISEASVYRWRGVLGHAGAISTATPASKAPAFVDLGTLHAGVGRRFEVQLDLGEGFVLHLVRH
;
A
#
# COMPACT_ATOMS: atom_id res chain seq x y z
N MET A 1 -19.83 -23.87 9.10
CA MET A 1 -19.57 -22.47 9.47
C MET A 1 -18.09 -22.34 9.84
N ALA A 2 -17.21 -22.09 8.87
CA ALA A 2 -15.75 -22.09 9.10
C ALA A 2 -15.28 -20.68 9.47
N GLY A 3 -14.79 -20.52 10.70
CA GLY A 3 -14.29 -19.26 11.24
C GLY A 3 -13.11 -18.70 10.44
N ALA A 4 -13.19 -17.41 10.12
CA ALA A 4 -12.10 -16.65 9.52
C ALA A 4 -10.89 -16.69 10.47
N ARG A 5 -9.80 -17.32 10.02
CA ARG A 5 -8.53 -17.32 10.75
C ARG A 5 -8.01 -15.89 10.78
N LYS A 6 -8.10 -15.25 11.95
CA LYS A 6 -7.59 -13.91 12.23
C LYS A 6 -6.11 -13.86 11.87
N GLY A 7 -5.79 -13.30 10.70
CA GLY A 7 -4.43 -13.24 10.18
C GLY A 7 -3.54 -12.48 11.16
N LYS A 8 -2.58 -13.18 11.77
CA LYS A 8 -1.49 -12.54 12.52
C LYS A 8 -0.87 -11.52 11.57
N ARG A 9 -0.87 -10.22 11.92
CA ARG A 9 -0.20 -9.17 11.13
C ARG A 9 1.30 -9.45 11.15
N SER A 10 1.73 -10.35 10.27
CA SER A 10 3.14 -10.64 10.07
C SER A 10 3.73 -9.52 9.23
N ARG A 11 4.80 -8.90 9.73
CA ARG A 11 5.63 -8.00 8.92
C ARG A 11 6.25 -8.84 7.81
N ARG A 12 5.73 -8.69 6.60
CA ARG A 12 6.26 -9.36 5.41
C ARG A 12 7.30 -8.49 4.73
N ASN A 13 8.41 -9.09 4.34
CA ASN A 13 9.49 -8.41 3.61
C ASN A 13 9.15 -8.28 2.10
N PRO A 14 9.90 -7.47 1.32
CA PRO A 14 9.65 -7.29 -0.10
C PRO A 14 9.66 -8.58 -0.93
N GLN A 15 10.55 -9.52 -0.62
CA GLN A 15 10.69 -10.80 -1.34
C GLN A 15 9.47 -11.71 -1.13
N GLU A 16 8.93 -11.74 0.09
CA GLU A 16 7.69 -12.46 0.40
C GLU A 16 6.50 -11.87 -0.37
N TRP A 17 6.47 -10.54 -0.55
CA TRP A 17 5.45 -9.88 -1.37
C TRP A 17 5.60 -10.17 -2.85
N GLN A 18 6.83 -10.24 -3.37
CA GLN A 18 7.08 -10.69 -4.75
C GLN A 18 6.52 -12.10 -4.97
N GLY A 19 6.81 -13.03 -4.06
CA GLY A 19 6.28 -14.39 -4.13
C GLY A 19 4.75 -14.45 -4.05
N LEU A 20 4.12 -13.62 -3.22
CA LEU A 20 2.66 -13.53 -3.15
C LEU A 20 2.04 -12.97 -4.43
N LEU A 21 2.65 -11.95 -5.04
CA LEU A 21 2.17 -11.38 -6.29
C LEU A 21 2.34 -12.34 -7.48
N ALA A 22 3.44 -13.12 -7.50
CA ALA A 22 3.63 -14.19 -8.49
C ALA A 22 2.56 -15.28 -8.33
N LYS A 23 2.32 -15.75 -7.10
CA LYS A 23 1.23 -16.71 -6.81
C LYS A 23 -0.15 -16.18 -7.21
N LEU A 24 -0.40 -14.87 -7.05
CA LEU A 24 -1.64 -14.24 -7.50
C LEU A 24 -1.75 -14.31 -9.02
N ALA A 25 -0.69 -13.97 -9.76
CA ALA A 25 -0.66 -14.06 -11.22
C ALA A 25 -0.89 -15.50 -11.72
N ASP A 26 -0.21 -16.47 -11.11
CA ASP A 26 -0.32 -17.89 -11.50
C ASP A 26 -1.66 -18.51 -11.09
N SER A 27 -2.32 -17.98 -10.05
CA SER A 27 -3.56 -18.59 -9.53
C SER A 27 -4.75 -18.46 -10.47
N GLY A 28 -4.73 -17.52 -11.42
CA GLY A 28 -5.88 -17.17 -12.25
C GLY A 28 -7.10 -16.63 -11.47
N LEU A 29 -6.94 -16.38 -10.16
CA LEU A 29 -8.01 -15.86 -9.30
C LEU A 29 -8.05 -14.33 -9.35
N GLY A 30 -9.26 -13.79 -9.22
CA GLY A 30 -9.43 -12.36 -8.91
C GLY A 30 -8.81 -12.00 -7.55
N VAL A 31 -8.34 -10.76 -7.43
CA VAL A 31 -7.61 -10.24 -6.24
C VAL A 31 -8.38 -10.51 -4.95
N SER A 32 -9.70 -10.29 -4.93
CA SER A 32 -10.53 -10.52 -3.75
C SER A 32 -10.58 -12.00 -3.32
N ALA A 33 -10.73 -12.92 -4.27
CA ALA A 33 -10.74 -14.35 -3.99
C ALA A 33 -9.39 -14.84 -3.46
N PHE A 34 -8.29 -14.35 -4.04
CA PHE A 34 -6.94 -14.63 -3.56
C PHE A 34 -6.69 -14.06 -2.16
N CYS A 35 -7.11 -12.81 -1.90
CA CYS A 35 -6.95 -12.15 -0.61
C CYS A 35 -7.67 -12.90 0.52
N ARG A 36 -8.88 -13.38 0.26
CA ARG A 36 -9.62 -14.25 1.20
C ARG A 36 -8.90 -15.57 1.48
N ARG A 37 -8.32 -16.20 0.44
CA ARG A 37 -7.60 -17.47 0.57
C ARG A 37 -6.29 -17.33 1.36
N GLU A 38 -5.50 -16.30 1.07
CA GLU A 38 -4.19 -16.07 1.68
C GLU A 38 -4.27 -15.29 3.02
N GLY A 39 -5.47 -14.86 3.42
CA GLY A 39 -5.69 -14.10 4.65
C GLY A 39 -4.98 -12.73 4.66
N ILE A 40 -4.98 -12.06 3.50
CA ILE A 40 -4.35 -10.76 3.30
C ILE A 40 -5.37 -9.73 2.84
N SER A 41 -5.13 -8.45 3.14
CA SER A 41 -6.00 -7.36 2.67
C SER A 41 -5.72 -6.97 1.22
N GLU A 42 -6.76 -6.64 0.47
CA GLU A 42 -6.65 -6.14 -0.91
C GLU A 42 -5.79 -4.87 -0.98
N ALA A 43 -5.96 -3.96 -0.01
CA ALA A 43 -5.16 -2.74 0.11
C ALA A 43 -3.65 -3.03 0.16
N SER A 44 -3.23 -4.11 0.83
CA SER A 44 -1.82 -4.51 0.87
C SER A 44 -1.33 -4.97 -0.50
N VAL A 45 -2.15 -5.72 -1.26
CA VAL A 45 -1.80 -6.15 -2.62
C VAL A 45 -1.61 -4.94 -3.54
N TYR A 46 -2.52 -3.97 -3.52
CA TYR A 46 -2.40 -2.75 -4.34
C TYR A 46 -1.17 -1.92 -3.96
N ARG A 47 -0.93 -1.73 -2.66
CA ARG A 47 0.27 -1.03 -2.18
C ARG A 47 1.55 -1.69 -2.67
N TRP A 48 1.66 -3.01 -2.52
CA TRP A 48 2.87 -3.75 -2.90
C TRP A 48 3.05 -3.90 -4.41
N ARG A 49 1.98 -3.87 -5.20
CA ARG A 49 2.07 -3.70 -6.67
C ARG A 49 2.72 -2.37 -7.04
N GLY A 50 2.39 -1.28 -6.35
CA GLY A 50 3.07 0.01 -6.53
C GLY A 50 4.55 -0.07 -6.14
N VAL A 51 4.84 -0.53 -4.92
CA VAL A 51 6.22 -0.63 -4.38
C VAL A 51 7.12 -1.51 -5.24
N LEU A 52 6.64 -2.66 -5.71
CA LEU A 52 7.43 -3.62 -6.49
C LEU A 52 7.37 -3.35 -8.00
N GLY A 53 6.28 -2.76 -8.51
CA GLY A 53 6.19 -2.32 -9.89
C GLY A 53 7.12 -1.15 -10.20
N HIS A 54 7.34 -0.24 -9.23
CA HIS A 54 8.33 0.83 -9.35
C HIS A 54 9.77 0.34 -9.23
N ALA A 55 10.00 -0.87 -8.67
CA ALA A 55 11.33 -1.46 -8.59
C ALA A 55 11.81 -2.04 -9.95
N GLY A 56 10.91 -2.22 -10.92
CA GLY A 56 11.22 -2.69 -12.27
C GLY A 56 10.93 -1.70 -13.40
N ALA A 57 10.25 -0.58 -13.12
CA ALA A 57 9.82 0.37 -14.14
C ALA A 57 10.59 1.69 -14.07
N ILE A 58 11.83 1.67 -14.59
CA ILE A 58 12.27 2.81 -15.40
C ILE A 58 11.58 2.61 -16.76
N SER A 59 10.68 3.54 -17.11
CA SER A 59 10.06 3.71 -18.43
C SER A 59 8.98 2.68 -18.84
N THR A 60 7.72 3.06 -18.67
CA THR A 60 6.87 3.43 -19.82
C THR A 60 5.63 4.18 -19.32
N ALA A 61 5.53 5.42 -19.75
CA ALA A 61 4.45 6.33 -19.42
C ALA A 61 3.13 5.90 -20.07
N THR A 62 2.04 6.02 -19.33
CA THR A 62 0.73 6.40 -19.88
C THR A 62 0.41 7.79 -19.31
N PRO A 63 -0.03 8.77 -20.11
CA PRO A 63 0.02 10.17 -19.73
C PRO A 63 -1.13 10.50 -18.77
N ALA A 64 -0.93 10.21 -17.49
CA ALA A 64 -1.66 10.90 -16.45
C ALA A 64 -1.19 12.36 -16.47
N SER A 65 -2.16 13.26 -16.63
CA SER A 65 -2.10 14.71 -16.44
C SER A 65 -0.75 15.25 -16.01
N LYS A 66 -0.23 16.21 -16.79
CA LYS A 66 1.01 16.99 -16.63
C LYS A 66 1.10 17.72 -15.28
N ALA A 67 1.04 16.98 -14.18
CA ALA A 67 1.59 17.39 -12.91
C ALA A 67 3.11 17.38 -13.10
N PRO A 68 3.81 18.42 -12.62
CA PRO A 68 5.26 18.46 -12.74
C PRO A 68 5.83 17.19 -12.09
N ALA A 69 6.77 16.55 -12.79
CA ALA A 69 7.48 15.36 -12.29
C ALA A 69 8.21 15.64 -10.95
N PHE A 70 8.40 16.93 -10.64
CA PHE A 70 8.93 17.40 -9.38
C PHE A 70 8.17 18.65 -8.93
N VAL A 71 7.58 18.59 -7.74
CA VAL A 71 7.04 19.76 -7.04
C VAL A 71 8.09 20.18 -6.02
N ASP A 72 8.70 21.34 -6.23
CA ASP A 72 9.54 21.95 -5.20
C ASP A 72 8.64 22.43 -4.05
N LEU A 73 8.82 21.84 -2.87
CA LEU A 73 8.09 22.19 -1.65
C LEU A 73 8.75 23.34 -0.88
N GLY A 74 9.79 23.95 -1.46
CA GLY A 74 10.64 24.93 -0.81
C GLY A 74 11.47 24.32 0.32
N THR A 75 12.15 25.18 1.08
CA THR A 75 12.88 24.76 2.27
C THR A 75 11.89 24.27 3.34
N LEU A 76 11.65 22.96 3.39
CA LEU A 76 10.95 22.33 4.50
C LEU A 76 11.80 22.54 5.75
N HIS A 77 11.43 23.53 6.56
CA HIS A 77 12.12 23.82 7.81
C HIS A 77 12.18 22.52 8.63
N ALA A 78 13.39 21.98 8.84
CA ALA A 78 13.67 20.90 9.78
C ALA A 78 13.59 21.47 11.21
N GLY A 79 12.46 22.11 11.51
CA GLY A 79 12.16 22.68 12.81
C GLY A 79 11.49 21.63 13.68
N VAL A 80 12.09 21.38 14.84
CA VAL A 80 11.49 20.64 15.94
C VAL A 80 10.13 21.29 16.25
N GLY A 81 9.02 20.57 16.02
CA GLY A 81 7.67 21.05 16.36
C GLY A 81 6.83 21.60 15.20
N ARG A 82 6.89 20.98 14.01
CA ARG A 82 5.91 21.29 12.96
C ARG A 82 4.60 20.58 13.26
N ARG A 83 3.51 21.37 13.38
CA ARG A 83 2.15 20.84 13.48
C ARG A 83 1.85 19.98 12.26
N PHE A 84 1.41 18.75 12.50
CA PHE A 84 1.00 17.88 11.41
C PHE A 84 -0.20 17.05 11.82
N GLU A 85 -1.05 16.81 10.84
CA GLU A 85 -2.27 16.02 10.95
C GLU A 85 -2.15 14.80 10.02
N VAL A 86 -2.41 13.61 10.54
CA VAL A 86 -2.47 12.36 9.77
C VAL A 86 -3.81 11.69 10.05
N GLN A 87 -4.55 11.40 8.99
CA GLN A 87 -5.74 10.56 9.04
C GLN A 87 -5.48 9.25 8.32
N LEU A 88 -5.79 8.13 8.97
CA LEU A 88 -5.66 6.79 8.44
C LEU A 88 -7.00 6.08 8.55
N ASP A 89 -7.61 5.78 7.41
CA ASP A 89 -8.78 4.91 7.32
C ASP A 89 -8.36 3.45 7.58
N LEU A 90 -9.03 2.81 8.53
CA LEU A 90 -8.79 1.42 8.93
C LEU A 90 -9.80 0.44 8.31
N GLY A 91 -10.78 0.94 7.55
CA GLY A 91 -11.94 0.20 7.04
C GLY A 91 -13.11 0.17 8.02
N GLU A 92 -14.28 -0.31 7.56
CA GLU A 92 -15.49 -0.47 8.39
C GLU A 92 -15.94 0.81 9.12
N GLY A 93 -15.61 1.98 8.55
CA GLY A 93 -15.94 3.29 9.12
C GLY A 93 -15.00 3.80 10.22
N PHE A 94 -13.93 3.08 10.53
CA PHE A 94 -12.95 3.51 11.53
C PHE A 94 -11.85 4.38 10.93
N VAL A 95 -11.64 5.56 11.49
CA VAL A 95 -10.56 6.47 11.10
C VAL A 95 -9.69 6.80 12.31
N LEU A 96 -8.38 6.58 12.18
CA LEU A 96 -7.39 7.02 13.15
C LEU A 96 -6.90 8.41 12.77
N HIS A 97 -7.07 9.37 13.67
CA HIS A 97 -6.66 10.76 13.48
C HIS A 97 -5.56 11.12 14.49
N LEU A 98 -4.38 11.48 13.99
CA LEU A 98 -3.21 11.87 14.78
C LEU A 98 -2.86 13.33 14.49
N VAL A 99 -2.82 14.16 15.53
CA VAL A 99 -2.39 15.55 15.46
C VAL A 99 -1.16 15.73 16.35
N ARG A 100 -0.13 16.39 15.82
CA ARG A 100 0.98 16.94 16.60
C ARG A 100 0.81 18.45 16.70
N HIS A 101 0.79 18.99 17.92
CA HIS A 101 0.70 20.43 18.20
C HIS A 101 2.04 21.15 18.18
#